data_AF-A0A1X7VDX3-F1
#
_entry.id   AF-A0A1X7VDX3-F1
#
_cell.length_a   1.000
_cell.length_b   1.000
_cell.length_c   1.000
_cell.angle_alpha   90.00
_cell.angle_beta   90.00
_cell.angle_gamma   90.00
#
_symmetry.space_group_name_H-M   'P 1'
#
loop_
_entity.id
_entity.type
_entity.pdbx_description
1 polymer ?
#
loop_
_entity_poly.entity_id
_entity_poly.type
_entity_poly.pdbx_seq_one_letter_code
_entity_poly.pdbx_strand_id
1 'polypeptide(L)'
;MPLLMIRHTVRRSLSTLPPLTAQHYDIKRGDYSKVNDVDIELFQSVLGDRVLTDPALVEPYNVDWMRIMRGQSKVVLRPKTTQEISKIMRHCNGRKLAVVPQGGNTGLEVVFLCLMK
;
A
#
# COMPACT_ATOMS: atom_id res chain seq x y z
N MET A 1 33.45 44.92 -10.47
CA MET A 1 32.19 44.35 -9.94
C MET A 1 31.62 43.34 -10.95
N PRO A 2 32.10 42.09 -11.02
CA PRO A 2 31.46 41.05 -11.79
C PRO A 2 30.45 40.28 -10.92
N LEU A 3 29.24 40.15 -11.44
CA LEU A 3 28.11 39.45 -10.84
C LEU A 3 28.38 37.93 -10.82
N LEU A 4 28.42 37.34 -9.63
CA LEU A 4 28.57 35.90 -9.41
C LEU A 4 27.28 35.18 -9.83
N MET A 5 27.27 34.54 -11.00
CA MET A 5 26.20 33.59 -11.36
C MET A 5 26.30 32.34 -10.49
N ILE A 6 25.50 32.29 -9.42
CA ILE A 6 25.28 31.07 -8.64
C ILE A 6 24.51 30.10 -9.53
N ARG A 7 25.23 29.13 -10.12
CA ARG A 7 24.63 27.96 -10.76
C ARG A 7 23.99 27.12 -9.64
N HIS A 8 22.73 27.39 -9.32
CA HIS A 8 21.90 26.43 -8.60
C HIS A 8 21.67 25.23 -9.51
N THR A 9 22.58 24.26 -9.48
CA THR A 9 22.24 22.91 -9.87
C THR A 9 21.25 22.41 -8.82
N VAL A 10 19.96 22.63 -9.06
CA VAL A 10 18.91 21.89 -8.37
C VAL A 10 19.10 20.43 -8.79
N ARG A 11 19.95 19.69 -8.06
CA ARG A 11 19.89 18.23 -8.06
C ARG A 11 18.52 17.90 -7.51
N ARG A 12 17.56 17.69 -8.42
CA ARG A 12 16.28 17.08 -8.10
C ARG A 12 16.62 15.70 -7.55
N SER A 13 16.67 15.58 -6.22
CA SER A 13 16.82 14.31 -5.54
C SER A 13 15.79 13.36 -6.14
N LEU A 14 16.25 12.21 -6.63
CA LEU A 14 15.38 11.11 -7.02
C LEU A 14 14.54 10.79 -5.78
N SER A 15 13.27 11.17 -5.85
CA SER A 15 12.36 11.32 -4.72
C SER A 15 12.47 10.16 -3.73
N THR A 16 13.06 10.41 -2.57
CA THR A 16 13.11 9.45 -1.46
C THR A 16 11.68 9.03 -1.12
N LEU A 17 11.42 7.73 -0.98
CA LEU A 17 10.14 7.27 -0.46
C LEU A 17 9.96 7.85 0.96
N PRO A 18 8.76 8.30 1.35
CA PRO A 18 8.53 8.69 2.73
C PRO A 18 8.81 7.51 3.68
N PRO A 19 9.17 7.78 4.95
CA PRO A 19 9.35 6.73 5.94
C PRO A 19 8.04 5.96 6.13
N LEU A 20 8.12 4.73 6.63
CA LEU A 20 6.92 3.96 6.95
C LEU A 20 6.11 4.73 8.00
N THR A 21 4.81 4.86 7.80
CA THR A 21 3.94 5.58 8.73
C THR A 21 3.99 4.97 10.14
N ALA A 22 4.19 3.65 10.25
CA ALA A 22 4.39 2.93 11.51
C ALA A 22 5.70 3.27 12.26
N GLN A 23 6.64 3.97 11.61
CA GLN A 23 7.85 4.50 12.23
C GLN A 23 7.69 5.95 12.68
N HIS A 24 6.77 6.69 12.04
CA HIS A 24 6.57 8.12 12.30
C HIS A 24 5.52 8.38 13.37
N TYR A 25 4.50 7.51 13.46
CA TYR A 25 3.42 7.60 14.44
C TYR A 25 3.49 6.43 15.41
N ASP A 26 3.26 6.70 16.71
CA ASP A 26 3.15 5.67 17.75
C ASP A 26 1.78 4.97 17.68
N ILE A 27 1.57 4.21 16.60
CA ILE A 27 0.35 3.46 16.33
C ILE A 27 0.64 1.97 16.48
N LYS A 28 -0.19 1.29 17.28
CA LYS A 28 -0.13 -0.16 17.46
C LYS A 28 -1.08 -0.86 16.51
N ARG A 29 -0.66 -1.99 15.94
CA ARG A 29 -1.56 -2.86 15.17
C ARG A 29 -2.64 -3.42 16.08
N GLY A 30 -3.86 -3.47 15.56
CA GLY A 30 -4.88 -4.33 16.12
C GLY A 30 -4.49 -5.81 16.03
N ASP A 31 -5.23 -6.64 16.78
CA ASP A 31 -5.10 -8.10 16.78
C ASP A 31 -5.68 -8.73 15.51
N TYR A 32 -5.02 -8.49 14.37
CA TYR A 32 -5.36 -9.07 13.07
C TYR A 32 -4.35 -10.18 12.73
N SER A 33 -4.78 -11.17 11.96
CA SER A 33 -3.85 -12.17 11.42
C SER A 33 -2.90 -11.56 10.40
N LYS A 34 -1.79 -12.25 10.14
CA LYS A 34 -0.87 -11.92 9.03
C LYS A 34 -1.20 -12.79 7.83
N VAL A 35 -1.08 -12.20 6.65
CA VAL A 35 -1.22 -12.92 5.37
C VAL A 35 -0.10 -13.94 5.25
N ASN A 36 -0.44 -15.15 4.84
CA ASN A 36 0.50 -16.24 4.54
C ASN A 36 0.22 -16.84 3.15
N ASP A 37 0.99 -17.86 2.77
CA ASP A 37 0.92 -18.45 1.42
C ASP A 37 -0.45 -19.07 1.10
N VAL A 38 -1.13 -19.67 2.09
CA VAL A 38 -2.49 -20.22 1.92
C VAL A 38 -3.48 -19.11 1.57
N ASP A 39 -3.34 -17.93 2.17
CA ASP A 39 -4.16 -16.77 1.84
C ASP A 39 -3.90 -16.31 0.38
N ILE A 40 -2.62 -16.29 -0.05
CA ILE A 40 -2.22 -15.92 -1.42
C ILE A 40 -2.77 -16.90 -2.46
N GLU A 41 -2.62 -18.20 -2.23
CA GLU A 41 -3.12 -19.25 -3.11
C GLU A 41 -4.63 -19.12 -3.31
N LEU A 42 -5.38 -18.87 -2.22
CA LEU A 42 -6.82 -18.63 -2.32
C LEU A 42 -7.13 -17.37 -3.14
N PHE A 43 -6.42 -16.27 -2.93
CA PHE A 43 -6.63 -15.06 -3.73
C PHE A 43 -6.32 -15.27 -5.20
N GLN A 44 -5.24 -15.99 -5.52
CA GLN A 44 -4.85 -16.33 -6.89
C GLN A 44 -5.89 -17.25 -7.55
N SER A 45 -6.49 -18.18 -6.81
CA SER A 45 -7.57 -19.03 -7.32
C SER A 45 -8.82 -18.23 -7.74
N VAL A 46 -9.05 -17.08 -7.09
CA VAL A 46 -10.21 -16.21 -7.37
C VAL A 46 -9.89 -15.17 -8.44
N LEU A 47 -8.68 -14.62 -8.45
CA LEU A 47 -8.34 -13.43 -9.23
C LEU A 47 -7.33 -13.67 -10.36
N GLY A 48 -6.58 -14.77 -10.32
CA GLY A 48 -5.49 -15.05 -11.24
C GLY A 48 -4.31 -14.09 -11.07
N ASP A 49 -3.86 -13.52 -12.18
CA ASP A 49 -2.75 -12.56 -12.29
C ASP A 49 -3.04 -11.18 -11.64
N ARG A 50 -4.28 -10.96 -11.19
CA ARG A 50 -4.73 -9.73 -10.52
C ARG A 50 -4.40 -9.69 -9.02
N VAL A 51 -3.51 -10.58 -8.56
CA VAL A 51 -2.92 -10.58 -7.22
C VAL A 51 -1.46 -10.13 -7.34
N LEU A 52 -1.15 -8.94 -6.82
CA LEU A 52 0.22 -8.42 -6.84
C LEU A 52 0.90 -8.72 -5.52
N THR A 53 2.05 -9.39 -5.58
CA THR A 53 2.92 -9.69 -4.43
C THR A 53 4.36 -9.20 -4.62
N ASP A 54 4.73 -8.83 -5.85
CA ASP A 54 6.02 -8.18 -6.13
C ASP A 54 6.10 -6.84 -5.38
N PRO A 55 7.10 -6.65 -4.50
CA PRO A 55 7.28 -5.39 -3.77
C PRO A 55 7.28 -4.15 -4.67
N ALA A 56 7.86 -4.21 -5.88
CA ALA A 56 7.92 -3.09 -6.81
C ALA A 56 6.55 -2.73 -7.39
N LEU A 57 5.67 -3.72 -7.56
CA LEU A 57 4.30 -3.52 -8.04
C LEU A 57 3.33 -3.11 -6.92
N VAL A 58 3.63 -3.49 -5.68
CA VAL A 58 2.83 -3.16 -4.50
C VAL A 58 3.17 -1.77 -3.95
N GLU A 59 4.42 -1.32 -4.04
CA GLU A 59 4.87 -0.03 -3.51
C GLU A 59 4.01 1.18 -3.93
N PRO A 60 3.56 1.32 -5.19
CA PRO A 60 2.68 2.43 -5.59
C PRO A 60 1.32 2.44 -4.88
N TYR A 61 0.88 1.30 -4.34
CA TYR A 61 -0.31 1.17 -3.50
C TYR A 61 0.00 1.35 -2.01
N ASN A 62 1.25 1.52 -1.61
CA ASN A 62 1.58 1.82 -0.22
C ASN A 62 1.83 3.32 0.00
N VAL A 63 2.10 4.08 -1.07
CA VAL A 63 2.38 5.51 -0.97
C VAL A 63 1.15 6.31 -1.37
N ASP A 64 0.77 7.27 -0.53
CA ASP A 64 -0.33 8.18 -0.81
C ASP A 64 0.04 9.19 -1.91
N TRP A 65 -0.96 9.86 -2.47
CA TRP A 65 -0.76 10.84 -3.54
C TRP A 65 0.19 11.99 -3.16
N MET A 66 0.12 12.49 -1.92
CA MET A 66 0.99 13.59 -1.45
C MET A 66 2.39 13.11 -1.06
N ARG A 67 2.64 11.79 -1.03
CA ARG A 67 3.89 11.15 -0.64
C ARG A 67 4.38 11.53 0.76
N ILE A 68 3.43 11.65 1.68
CA ILE A 68 3.70 11.92 3.10
C ILE A 68 3.43 10.70 4.00
N MET A 69 2.65 9.73 3.50
CA MET A 69 2.31 8.49 4.18
C MET A 69 2.79 7.29 3.37
N ARG A 70 3.30 6.28 4.08
CA ARG A 70 3.69 5.00 3.47
C ARG A 70 3.30 3.81 4.32
N GLY A 71 2.46 2.97 3.72
CA GLY A 71 2.15 1.64 4.18
C GLY A 71 3.27 0.62 3.93
N GLN A 72 2.98 -0.62 4.26
CA GLN A 72 3.89 -1.77 4.18
C GLN A 72 3.14 -3.04 3.76
N SER A 73 2.12 -2.90 2.92
CA SER A 73 1.31 -4.03 2.47
C SER A 73 2.18 -4.89 1.58
N LYS A 74 1.97 -6.19 1.64
CA LYS A 74 2.66 -7.16 0.79
C LYS A 74 1.81 -7.67 -0.36
N VAL A 75 0.52 -7.34 -0.36
CA VAL A 75 -0.45 -7.90 -1.30
C VAL A 75 -1.42 -6.82 -1.74
N VAL A 76 -1.70 -6.78 -3.04
CA VAL A 76 -2.78 -5.98 -3.63
C VAL A 76 -3.69 -6.90 -4.44
N LEU A 77 -4.99 -6.79 -4.19
CA LEU A 77 -6.02 -7.57 -4.87
C LEU A 77 -6.81 -6.65 -5.81
N ARG A 78 -6.96 -7.02 -7.08
CA ARG A 78 -7.68 -6.22 -8.09
C ARG A 78 -8.93 -6.94 -8.61
N PRO A 79 -9.99 -7.08 -7.79
CA PRO A 79 -11.25 -7.68 -8.23
C PRO A 79 -11.95 -6.81 -9.28
N LYS A 80 -12.77 -7.44 -10.11
CA LYS A 80 -13.60 -6.83 -11.16
C LYS A 80 -15.10 -7.04 -10.92
N THR A 81 -15.47 -8.03 -10.10
CA THR A 81 -16.87 -8.38 -9.85
C THR A 81 -17.17 -8.36 -8.36
N THR A 82 -18.44 -8.16 -8.02
CA THR A 82 -18.91 -8.19 -6.62
C THR A 82 -18.80 -9.61 -6.02
N GLN A 83 -18.88 -10.65 -6.85
CA GLN A 83 -18.70 -12.04 -6.43
C GLN A 83 -17.26 -12.33 -6.01
N GLU A 84 -16.27 -11.80 -6.74
CA GLU A 84 -14.85 -11.88 -6.34
C GLU A 84 -14.63 -11.18 -5.00
N ILE A 85 -15.14 -9.95 -4.84
CA ILE A 85 -15.05 -9.20 -3.58
C ILE A 85 -15.69 -10.00 -2.43
N SER A 86 -16.89 -10.54 -2.64
CA SER A 86 -17.59 -11.31 -1.60
C SER A 86 -16.80 -12.53 -1.14
N LYS A 87 -16.19 -13.28 -2.07
CA LYS A 87 -15.34 -14.44 -1.74
C LYS A 87 -14.11 -14.03 -0.94
N ILE A 88 -13.41 -12.97 -1.37
CA ILE A 88 -12.22 -12.44 -0.69
C ILE A 88 -12.59 -11.98 0.72
N MET A 89 -13.64 -11.18 0.87
CA MET A 89 -14.06 -10.66 2.18
C MET A 89 -14.48 -11.76 3.14
N ARG A 90 -15.13 -12.83 2.63
CA ARG A 90 -15.47 -14.00 3.45
C ARG A 90 -14.21 -14.68 4.00
N HIS A 91 -13.19 -14.88 3.17
CA HIS A 91 -11.90 -15.43 3.59
C HIS A 91 -11.21 -14.53 4.61
N CYS A 92 -11.07 -13.25 4.31
CA CYS A 92 -10.42 -12.27 5.20
C CYS A 92 -11.12 -12.20 6.56
N ASN A 93 -12.46 -12.21 6.58
CA ASN A 93 -13.22 -12.21 7.83
C ASN A 93 -12.98 -13.47 8.65
N GLY A 94 -13.03 -14.66 8.02
CA GLY A 94 -12.76 -15.93 8.70
C GLY A 94 -11.34 -16.02 9.26
N ARG A 95 -10.37 -15.38 8.59
CA ARG A 95 -8.98 -15.31 9.03
C ARG A 95 -8.66 -14.11 9.91
N LYS A 96 -9.59 -13.19 10.16
CA LYS A 96 -9.33 -11.91 10.84
C LYS A 96 -8.19 -11.11 10.17
N LEU A 97 -8.13 -11.11 8.84
CA LEU A 97 -7.23 -10.27 8.06
C LEU A 97 -7.85 -8.88 7.90
N ALA A 98 -7.09 -7.82 8.20
CA ALA A 98 -7.57 -6.48 7.90
C ALA A 98 -7.47 -6.19 6.40
N VAL A 99 -8.46 -5.45 5.90
CA VAL A 99 -8.60 -5.11 4.49
C VAL A 99 -8.70 -3.59 4.37
N VAL A 100 -8.01 -3.03 3.37
CA VAL A 100 -8.06 -1.59 3.05
C VAL A 100 -8.65 -1.45 1.65
N PRO A 101 -9.88 -0.96 1.51
CA PRO A 101 -10.42 -0.59 0.22
C PRO A 101 -9.68 0.62 -0.35
N GLN A 102 -9.25 0.53 -1.60
CA GLN A 102 -8.56 1.61 -2.29
C GLN A 102 -9.18 1.84 -3.67
N GLY A 103 -9.54 3.09 -3.96
CA GLY A 103 -9.98 3.54 -5.28
C GLY A 103 -8.82 4.09 -6.12
N GLY A 104 -8.95 5.34 -6.58
CA GLY A 104 -7.96 5.99 -7.44
C GLY A 104 -6.65 6.44 -6.76
N ASN A 105 -6.52 6.30 -5.43
CA ASN A 105 -5.38 6.80 -4.67
C ASN A 105 -5.12 8.32 -4.88
N THR A 106 -6.18 9.13 -4.85
CA THR A 106 -6.11 10.60 -5.04
C THR A 106 -6.77 11.39 -3.90
N GLY A 107 -7.25 10.70 -2.85
CA GLY A 107 -7.88 11.35 -1.70
C GLY A 107 -6.88 12.19 -0.91
N LEU A 108 -7.29 13.38 -0.48
CA LEU A 108 -6.52 14.23 0.43
C LEU A 108 -6.63 13.74 1.89
N GLU A 109 -7.67 12.97 2.20
CA GLU A 109 -7.79 12.23 3.45
C GLU A 109 -7.25 10.80 3.25
N VAL A 110 -6.29 10.45 4.09
CA VAL A 110 -5.45 9.26 4.00
C VAL A 110 -6.30 7.99 4.16
N VAL A 111 -6.83 7.42 3.07
CA VAL A 111 -7.36 6.05 3.09
C VAL A 111 -6.23 5.06 2.80
N PHE A 112 -5.23 5.08 3.67
CA PHE A 112 -4.24 4.01 3.78
C PHE A 112 -4.05 3.69 5.23
N LEU A 113 -4.70 2.63 5.71
CA LEU A 113 -4.18 1.93 6.85
C LEU A 113 -3.72 0.55 6.42
N CYS A 114 -2.63 0.55 5.64
CA CYS A 114 -1.81 -0.63 5.59
C CYS A 114 -1.50 -1.03 7.03
N LEU A 115 -1.96 -2.23 7.39
CA LEU A 115 -1.70 -2.94 8.63
C LEU A 115 -0.33 -2.61 9.20
N MET A 116 -0.31 -1.65 10.12
CA MET A 116 0.89 -1.20 10.80
C MET A 116 1.27 -2.27 11.82
N LYS A 117 2.21 -3.15 11.45
CA LYS A 117 3.10 -3.98 12.29
C LYS A 117 2.58 -5.34 12.76
#